data_AF-A0A3B8Q0K6-F1
#
_entry.id   AF-A0A3B8Q0K6-F1
#
_cell.length_a   1.000
_cell.length_b   1.000
_cell.length_c   1.000
_cell.angle_alpha   90.00
_cell.angle_beta   90.00
_cell.angle_gamma   90.00
#
_symmetry.space_group_name_H-M   'P 1'
#
loop_
_entity.id
_entity.type
_entity.pdbx_description
1 polymer ?
#
loop_
_entity_poly.entity_id
_entity_poly.type
_entity_poly.pdbx_seq_one_letter_code
_entity_poly.pdbx_strand_id
1 'polypeptide(L)'
;MEIMTIGSLQSSYPSPLTCSASLANPPRHPHEDFHGPRRPPLRSLQALGLGQAENPGALPELTQLLTMPSAEIRRLAASAIGKLAGFGADPNSAVRALVPVALRDPHPKTQQYALKALKAYGSAANSHLHDLDNLTANERAKHYVRRAARSAATAIREARRLAEAGAIHRCSQCQRPVSEEELDRRRSAFQPVFCDGCFDEVFLERRNFGTAVELNKTIVAQAGTLAPSDGERLIADWLSAHNIAYRYDERYRILSGHAVRPDLYLPEFELYIEYWGT
;
A
#
# COMPACT_ATOMS: atom_id res chain seq x y z
N MET A 1 6.76 -0.07 -85.85
CA MET A 1 5.57 -0.53 -86.58
C MET A 1 6.07 -1.30 -87.78
N GLU A 2 6.26 -2.60 -87.62
CA GLU A 2 6.66 -3.52 -88.67
C GLU A 2 6.12 -4.89 -88.28
N ILE A 3 5.30 -5.44 -89.15
CA ILE A 3 4.61 -6.72 -89.00
C ILE A 3 5.21 -7.59 -90.10
N MET A 4 5.79 -8.74 -89.76
CA MET A 4 6.14 -9.77 -90.74
C MET A 4 6.07 -11.17 -90.11
N THR A 5 4.88 -11.75 -90.29
CA THR A 5 4.59 -13.12 -90.75
C THR A 5 5.53 -14.25 -90.31
N ILE A 6 5.04 -15.06 -89.38
CA ILE A 6 5.59 -16.38 -89.01
C ILE A 6 5.02 -17.46 -89.94
N GLY A 7 5.92 -18.11 -90.68
CA GLY A 7 5.65 -19.24 -91.55
C GLY A 7 5.38 -20.53 -90.79
N SER A 8 4.37 -21.24 -91.27
CA SER A 8 3.89 -22.56 -90.87
C SER A 8 4.83 -23.69 -91.29
N LEU A 9 5.08 -24.65 -90.38
CA LEU A 9 5.50 -26.01 -90.72
C LEU A 9 4.60 -27.00 -89.98
N GLN A 10 3.84 -27.75 -90.78
CA GLN A 10 2.97 -28.83 -90.36
C GLN A 10 3.76 -30.14 -90.17
N SER A 11 3.18 -30.97 -89.30
CA SER A 11 3.12 -32.43 -89.37
C SER A 11 4.35 -33.21 -88.95
N SER A 12 4.25 -33.91 -87.81
CA SER A 12 3.92 -35.35 -87.83
C SER A 12 3.70 -35.88 -86.42
N TYR A 13 2.49 -36.39 -86.16
CA TYR A 13 2.18 -37.24 -85.00
C TYR A 13 2.42 -38.70 -85.36
N PRO A 14 2.82 -39.53 -84.39
CA PRO A 14 2.29 -40.89 -84.29
C PRO A 14 1.54 -41.09 -82.96
N SER A 15 0.42 -41.81 -83.03
CA SER A 15 -0.41 -42.21 -81.88
C SER A 15 0.06 -43.57 -81.30
N PRO A 16 -0.63 -44.17 -80.30
CA PRO A 16 -0.03 -44.52 -79.03
C PRO A 16 0.27 -46.01 -78.90
N LEU A 17 1.36 -46.36 -78.22
CA LEU A 17 1.56 -47.71 -77.70
C LEU A 17 1.71 -47.68 -76.18
N THR A 18 0.67 -48.26 -75.58
CA THR A 18 0.52 -48.77 -74.21
C THR A 18 1.81 -49.12 -73.50
N CYS A 19 2.09 -48.45 -72.38
CA CYS A 19 3.15 -48.84 -71.45
C CYS A 19 2.52 -49.37 -70.16
N SER A 20 2.81 -50.64 -69.90
CA SER A 20 2.37 -51.45 -68.78
C SER A 20 2.87 -50.89 -67.45
N ALA A 21 2.01 -50.97 -66.43
CA ALA A 21 2.26 -50.54 -65.07
C ALA A 21 3.51 -51.18 -64.44
N SER A 22 4.37 -50.35 -63.86
CA SER A 22 5.30 -50.74 -62.80
C SER A 22 5.15 -49.74 -61.65
N LEU A 23 4.55 -50.21 -60.55
CA LEU A 23 4.29 -49.46 -59.33
C LEU A 23 5.60 -49.27 -58.55
N ALA A 24 6.36 -48.22 -58.88
CA ALA A 24 7.38 -47.69 -57.99
C ALA A 24 6.76 -46.65 -57.06
N ASN A 25 6.71 -46.95 -55.75
CA ASN A 25 6.22 -46.04 -54.72
C ASN A 25 7.15 -44.81 -54.62
N PRO A 26 6.65 -43.57 -54.75
CA PRO A 26 7.48 -42.38 -54.50
C PRO A 26 7.83 -42.25 -53.01
N PRO A 27 8.95 -41.59 -52.66
CA PRO A 27 9.37 -41.45 -51.28
C PRO A 27 8.32 -40.69 -50.47
N ARG A 28 7.95 -41.24 -49.31
CA ARG A 28 7.06 -40.59 -48.34
C ARG A 28 7.76 -39.35 -47.80
N HIS A 29 7.36 -38.18 -48.29
CA HIS A 29 7.58 -36.93 -47.57
C HIS A 29 6.88 -37.05 -46.21
N PRO A 30 7.51 -36.65 -45.09
CA PRO A 30 6.81 -36.57 -43.82
C PRO A 30 5.63 -35.63 -44.02
N HIS A 31 4.41 -36.11 -43.77
CA HIS A 31 3.25 -35.25 -43.66
C HIS A 31 3.55 -34.25 -42.54
N GLU A 32 3.84 -33.01 -42.90
CA GLU A 32 3.76 -31.90 -41.96
C GLU A 32 2.30 -31.83 -41.53
N ASP A 33 2.04 -32.28 -40.30
CA ASP A 33 0.73 -32.17 -39.66
C ASP A 33 0.36 -30.68 -39.57
N PHE A 34 -0.36 -30.19 -40.57
CA PHE A 34 -1.01 -28.89 -40.54
C PHE A 34 -2.12 -28.95 -39.48
N HIS A 35 -1.75 -28.70 -38.23
CA HIS A 35 -2.70 -28.47 -37.15
C HIS A 35 -3.48 -27.19 -37.44
N GLY A 36 -4.63 -27.32 -38.11
CA GLY A 36 -5.67 -26.29 -38.14
C GLY A 36 -6.04 -25.83 -36.72
N PRO A 37 -6.77 -24.70 -36.56
CA PRO A 37 -7.03 -24.12 -35.25
C PRO A 37 -7.69 -25.16 -34.34
N ARG A 38 -6.93 -25.68 -33.36
CA ARG A 38 -7.44 -26.65 -32.39
C ARG A 38 -8.60 -25.98 -31.67
N ARG A 39 -9.81 -26.55 -31.79
CA ARG A 39 -10.98 -26.07 -31.04
C ARG A 39 -10.59 -26.05 -29.56
N PRO A 40 -10.77 -24.92 -28.85
CA PRO A 40 -10.40 -24.84 -27.45
C PRO A 40 -11.20 -25.91 -26.66
N PRO A 41 -10.59 -26.57 -25.66
CA PRO A 41 -11.30 -27.53 -24.82
C PRO A 41 -12.58 -26.92 -24.24
N LEU A 42 -13.64 -27.71 -24.05
CA LEU A 42 -14.94 -27.23 -23.58
C LEU A 42 -14.84 -26.37 -22.30
N ARG A 43 -13.96 -26.74 -21.37
CA ARG A 43 -13.73 -25.97 -20.14
C ARG A 43 -12.98 -24.65 -20.35
N SER A 44 -12.18 -24.53 -21.40
CA SER A 44 -11.56 -23.25 -21.79
C SER A 44 -12.62 -22.29 -22.34
N LEU A 45 -13.57 -22.80 -23.13
CA LEU A 45 -14.73 -22.02 -23.60
C LEU A 45 -15.63 -21.60 -22.45
N GLN A 46 -15.87 -22.50 -21.49
CA GLN A 46 -16.62 -22.21 -20.27
C GLN A 46 -15.96 -21.06 -19.48
N ALA A 47 -14.65 -21.13 -19.22
CA ALA A 47 -13.93 -20.05 -18.52
C ALA A 47 -14.05 -18.70 -19.24
N LEU A 48 -13.97 -18.70 -20.57
CA LEU A 48 -14.13 -17.50 -21.40
C LEU A 48 -15.56 -16.95 -21.32
N GLY A 49 -16.57 -17.81 -21.47
CA GLY A 49 -17.97 -17.43 -21.41
C GLY A 49 -18.35 -16.83 -20.06
N LEU A 50 -17.92 -17.44 -18.96
CA LEU A 50 -18.15 -16.91 -17.61
C LEU A 50 -17.51 -15.53 -17.42
N GLY A 51 -16.30 -15.32 -17.95
CA GLY A 51 -15.63 -14.02 -17.88
C GLY A 51 -16.19 -12.96 -18.83
N GLN A 52 -16.96 -13.34 -19.85
CA GLN A 52 -17.68 -12.43 -20.77
C GLN A 52 -19.08 -12.12 -20.29
N ALA A 53 -19.69 -13.01 -19.51
CA ALA A 53 -21.01 -12.80 -18.91
C ALA A 53 -20.97 -11.73 -17.80
N GLU A 54 -19.78 -11.35 -17.32
CA GLU A 54 -19.57 -10.28 -16.33
C GLU A 54 -20.41 -10.44 -15.05
N ASN A 55 -20.83 -11.69 -14.77
CA ASN A 55 -21.70 -12.01 -13.65
C ASN A 55 -20.85 -12.38 -12.42
N PRO A 56 -20.93 -11.62 -11.31
CA PRO A 56 -20.18 -11.93 -10.09
C PRO A 56 -20.54 -13.30 -9.49
N GLY A 57 -21.74 -13.82 -9.76
CA GLY A 57 -22.17 -15.16 -9.37
C GLY A 57 -21.37 -16.30 -10.01
N ALA A 58 -20.55 -16.03 -11.03
CA ALA A 58 -19.66 -17.02 -11.65
C ALA A 58 -18.40 -17.33 -10.83
N LEU A 59 -18.12 -16.56 -9.76
CA LEU A 59 -16.90 -16.70 -8.96
C LEU A 59 -16.66 -18.12 -8.41
N PRO A 60 -17.65 -18.85 -7.86
CA PRO A 60 -17.44 -20.23 -7.38
C PRO A 60 -17.03 -21.19 -8.49
N GLU A 61 -17.64 -21.08 -9.66
CA GLU A 61 -17.35 -21.93 -10.82
C GLU A 61 -15.94 -21.63 -11.38
N LEU A 62 -15.58 -20.35 -11.52
CA LEU A 62 -14.23 -19.94 -11.91
C LEU A 62 -13.17 -20.42 -10.91
N THR A 63 -13.51 -20.46 -9.61
CA THR A 63 -12.62 -20.98 -8.56
C THR A 63 -12.35 -22.48 -8.76
N GLN A 64 -13.34 -23.27 -9.17
CA GLN A 64 -13.12 -24.68 -9.53
C GLN A 64 -12.24 -24.81 -10.79
N LEU A 65 -12.35 -23.90 -11.75
CA LEU A 65 -11.50 -23.91 -12.94
C LEU A 65 -10.02 -23.59 -12.63
N LEU A 66 -9.74 -22.86 -11.55
CA LEU A 66 -8.37 -22.64 -11.06
C LEU A 66 -7.68 -23.91 -10.55
N THR A 67 -8.41 -24.97 -10.22
CA THR A 67 -7.80 -26.23 -9.74
C THR A 67 -7.56 -27.24 -10.87
N MET A 68 -7.87 -26.88 -12.12
CA MET A 68 -7.77 -27.80 -13.24
C MET A 68 -6.32 -28.12 -13.64
N PRO A 69 -6.02 -29.34 -14.12
CA PRO A 69 -4.66 -29.71 -14.55
C PRO A 69 -4.12 -28.86 -15.70
N SER A 70 -4.98 -28.40 -16.61
CA SER A 70 -4.58 -27.57 -17.74
C SER A 70 -4.21 -26.16 -17.29
N ALA A 71 -2.95 -25.76 -17.53
CA ALA A 71 -2.46 -24.41 -17.29
C ALA A 71 -3.23 -23.35 -18.09
N GLU A 72 -3.75 -23.70 -19.27
CA GLU A 72 -4.57 -22.79 -20.08
C GLU A 72 -5.88 -22.47 -19.38
N ILE A 73 -6.59 -23.48 -18.86
CA ILE A 73 -7.87 -23.30 -18.14
C ILE A 73 -7.64 -22.43 -16.91
N ARG A 74 -6.63 -22.75 -16.08
CA ARG A 74 -6.31 -21.96 -14.88
C ARG A 74 -6.00 -20.51 -15.21
N ARG A 75 -5.23 -20.26 -16.28
CA ARG A 75 -4.93 -18.90 -16.75
C ARG A 75 -6.18 -18.15 -17.19
N LEU A 76 -7.08 -18.80 -17.93
CA LEU A 76 -8.35 -18.21 -18.38
C LEU A 76 -9.25 -17.89 -17.19
N ALA A 77 -9.36 -18.83 -16.24
CA ALA A 77 -10.11 -18.63 -15.01
C ALA A 77 -9.57 -17.45 -14.18
N ALA A 78 -8.24 -17.37 -13.98
CA ALA A 78 -7.61 -16.25 -13.29
C ALA A 78 -7.91 -14.91 -14.00
N SER A 79 -7.86 -14.90 -15.34
CA SER A 79 -8.20 -13.72 -16.13
C SER A 79 -9.67 -13.31 -15.96
N ALA A 80 -10.59 -14.28 -15.94
CA ALA A 80 -12.02 -14.03 -15.78
C ALA A 80 -12.33 -13.49 -14.38
N ILE A 81 -11.77 -14.09 -13.32
CA ILE A 81 -11.91 -13.62 -11.94
C ILE A 81 -11.42 -12.17 -11.83
N GLY A 82 -10.27 -11.83 -12.43
CA GLY A 82 -9.77 -10.45 -12.44
C GLY A 82 -10.72 -9.43 -13.08
N LYS A 83 -11.51 -9.82 -14.08
CA LYS A 83 -12.54 -8.95 -14.68
C LYS A 83 -13.70 -8.72 -13.73
N LEU A 84 -14.12 -9.76 -12.98
CA LEU A 84 -15.24 -9.69 -12.04
C LEU A 84 -15.03 -8.69 -10.90
N ALA A 85 -13.79 -8.23 -10.65
CA ALA A 85 -13.51 -7.14 -9.72
C ALA A 85 -14.33 -5.86 -10.04
N GLY A 86 -14.55 -5.56 -11.33
CA GLY A 86 -15.37 -4.42 -11.76
C GLY A 86 -16.88 -4.62 -11.64
N PHE A 87 -17.33 -5.84 -11.36
CA PHE A 87 -18.74 -6.24 -11.38
C PHE A 87 -19.25 -6.68 -10.00
N GLY A 88 -18.52 -6.34 -8.93
CA GLY A 88 -18.97 -6.57 -7.55
C GLY A 88 -18.81 -8.02 -7.07
N ALA A 89 -17.91 -8.81 -7.67
CA ALA A 89 -17.56 -10.11 -7.10
C ALA A 89 -16.86 -9.94 -5.74
N ASP A 90 -17.19 -10.82 -4.79
CA ASP A 90 -16.64 -10.76 -3.43
C ASP A 90 -15.10 -10.74 -3.45
N PRO A 91 -14.47 -9.63 -3.02
CA PRO A 91 -13.02 -9.48 -3.08
C PRO A 91 -12.29 -10.52 -2.24
N ASN A 92 -12.84 -10.87 -1.07
CA ASN A 92 -12.17 -11.77 -0.14
C ASN A 92 -12.09 -13.20 -0.70
N SER A 93 -13.20 -13.71 -1.25
CA SER A 93 -13.25 -15.03 -1.89
C SER A 93 -12.38 -15.08 -3.14
N ALA A 94 -12.38 -14.02 -3.97
CA ALA A 94 -11.56 -13.96 -5.16
C ALA A 94 -10.06 -13.94 -4.85
N VAL A 95 -9.63 -13.11 -3.89
CA VAL A 95 -8.23 -13.06 -3.42
C VAL A 95 -7.81 -14.42 -2.87
N ARG A 96 -8.63 -15.04 -2.01
CA ARG A 96 -8.35 -16.37 -1.45
C ARG A 96 -8.13 -17.42 -2.53
N ALA A 97 -8.93 -17.39 -3.60
CA ALA A 97 -8.81 -18.31 -4.73
C ALA A 97 -7.56 -18.03 -5.59
N LEU A 98 -7.22 -16.76 -5.81
CA LEU A 98 -6.13 -16.35 -6.70
C LEU A 98 -4.73 -16.49 -6.08
N VAL A 99 -4.58 -16.31 -4.76
CA VAL A 99 -3.27 -16.30 -4.09
C VAL A 99 -2.47 -17.59 -4.30
N PRO A 100 -3.03 -18.81 -4.13
CA PRO A 100 -2.29 -20.06 -4.40
C PRO A 100 -1.76 -20.13 -5.83
N VAL A 101 -2.55 -19.67 -6.80
CA VAL A 101 -2.19 -19.67 -8.22
C VAL A 101 -1.13 -18.60 -8.52
N ALA A 102 -1.26 -17.41 -7.93
CA ALA A 102 -0.30 -16.32 -8.11
C ALA A 102 1.09 -16.69 -7.59
N LEU A 103 1.16 -17.34 -6.42
CA LEU A 103 2.41 -17.61 -5.73
C LEU A 103 3.05 -18.96 -6.09
N ARG A 104 2.25 -19.98 -6.40
CA ARG A 104 2.72 -21.38 -6.47
C ARG A 104 2.31 -22.15 -7.72
N ASP A 105 1.63 -21.54 -8.69
CA ASP A 105 1.29 -22.26 -9.92
C ASP A 105 2.56 -22.71 -10.67
N PRO A 106 2.63 -23.99 -11.12
CA PRO A 106 3.81 -24.49 -11.81
C PRO A 106 4.05 -23.79 -13.16
N HIS A 107 3.03 -23.18 -13.75
CA HIS A 107 3.12 -22.52 -15.04
C HIS A 107 3.26 -20.99 -14.87
N PRO A 108 4.41 -20.39 -15.22
CA PRO A 108 4.68 -18.98 -14.91
C PRO A 108 3.73 -17.99 -15.61
N LYS A 109 3.20 -18.33 -16.79
CA LYS A 109 2.18 -17.49 -17.45
C LYS A 109 0.89 -17.47 -16.63
N THR A 110 0.56 -18.54 -15.93
CA THR A 110 -0.64 -18.62 -15.10
C THR A 110 -0.46 -17.79 -13.83
N GLN A 111 0.71 -17.87 -13.19
CA GLN A 111 1.10 -16.96 -12.10
C GLN A 111 0.94 -15.49 -12.52
N GLN A 112 1.43 -15.11 -13.70
CA GLN A 112 1.31 -13.74 -14.20
C GLN A 112 -0.14 -13.25 -14.28
N TYR A 113 -1.06 -14.08 -14.79
CA TYR A 113 -2.47 -13.68 -14.92
C TYR A 113 -3.15 -13.61 -13.55
N ALA A 114 -2.83 -14.53 -12.64
CA ALA A 114 -3.33 -14.46 -11.26
C ALA A 114 -2.82 -13.21 -10.53
N LEU A 115 -1.57 -12.81 -10.72
CA LEU A 115 -1.02 -11.56 -10.17
C LEU A 115 -1.70 -10.31 -10.74
N LYS A 116 -1.99 -10.30 -12.06
CA LYS A 116 -2.77 -9.23 -12.69
C LYS A 116 -4.21 -9.18 -12.17
N ALA A 117 -4.80 -10.33 -11.85
CA ALA A 117 -6.13 -10.40 -11.25
C ALA A 117 -6.11 -9.90 -9.79
N LEU A 118 -5.13 -10.30 -8.98
CA LEU A 118 -4.94 -9.77 -7.61
C LEU A 118 -4.80 -8.25 -7.60
N LYS A 119 -4.07 -7.69 -8.56
CA LYS A 119 -3.97 -6.24 -8.76
C LYS A 119 -5.35 -5.57 -8.90
N ALA A 120 -6.31 -6.20 -9.59
CA ALA A 120 -7.64 -5.65 -9.81
C ALA A 120 -8.48 -5.59 -8.52
N TYR A 121 -8.19 -6.44 -7.54
CA TYR A 121 -8.88 -6.46 -6.24
C TYR A 121 -8.25 -5.51 -5.20
N GLY A 122 -7.16 -4.82 -5.53
CA GLY A 122 -6.63 -3.70 -4.75
C GLY A 122 -6.38 -4.03 -3.27
N SER A 123 -6.89 -3.19 -2.38
CA SER A 123 -6.65 -3.27 -0.92
C SER A 123 -7.12 -4.60 -0.28
N ALA A 124 -8.02 -5.35 -0.91
CA ALA A 124 -8.45 -6.65 -0.42
C ALA A 124 -7.30 -7.68 -0.35
N ALA A 125 -6.23 -7.50 -1.15
CA ALA A 125 -5.05 -8.35 -1.14
C ALA A 125 -3.92 -7.86 -0.21
N ASN A 126 -4.19 -6.87 0.67
CA ASN A 126 -3.16 -6.25 1.52
C ASN A 126 -2.41 -7.24 2.42
N SER A 127 -3.07 -8.29 2.91
CA SER A 127 -2.44 -9.33 3.75
C SER A 127 -1.31 -10.09 3.04
N HIS A 128 -1.23 -10.02 1.70
CA HIS A 128 -0.27 -10.75 0.89
C HIS A 128 0.88 -9.89 0.35
N LEU A 129 1.02 -8.64 0.80
CA LEU A 129 2.11 -7.76 0.35
C LEU A 129 3.50 -8.39 0.58
N HIS A 130 3.70 -9.02 1.74
CA HIS A 130 4.97 -9.68 2.06
C HIS A 130 5.27 -10.84 1.08
N ASP A 131 4.27 -11.66 0.77
CA ASP A 131 4.42 -12.76 -0.19
C ASP A 131 4.75 -12.25 -1.60
N LEU A 132 4.13 -11.14 -2.01
CA LEU A 132 4.39 -10.50 -3.31
C LEU A 132 5.79 -9.87 -3.39
N ASP A 133 6.28 -9.31 -2.29
CA ASP A 133 7.64 -8.79 -2.20
C ASP A 133 8.67 -9.92 -2.26
N ASN A 134 8.44 -11.02 -1.55
CA ASN A 134 9.26 -12.22 -1.63
C ASN A 134 9.31 -12.77 -3.06
N LEU A 135 8.16 -12.84 -3.74
CA LEU A 135 8.09 -13.27 -5.14
C LEU A 135 8.81 -12.29 -6.09
N THR A 136 8.79 -10.99 -5.79
CA THR A 136 9.51 -9.97 -6.57
C THR A 136 11.03 -10.13 -6.44
N ALA A 137 11.51 -10.45 -5.24
CA ALA A 137 12.92 -10.69 -4.95
C ALA A 137 13.42 -12.06 -5.46
N ASN A 138 12.53 -13.03 -5.64
CA ASN A 138 12.89 -14.38 -6.05
C ASN A 138 13.51 -14.45 -7.47
N GLU A 139 14.81 -14.65 -7.56
CA GLU A 139 15.56 -14.73 -8.81
C GLU A 139 15.23 -15.97 -9.66
N ARG A 140 14.71 -17.04 -9.05
CA ARG A 140 14.30 -18.26 -9.77
C ARG A 140 13.00 -18.05 -10.54
N ALA A 141 12.18 -17.07 -10.13
CA ALA A 141 10.95 -16.75 -10.83
C ALA A 141 11.25 -16.04 -12.16
N LYS A 142 10.45 -16.33 -13.19
CA LYS A 142 10.59 -15.68 -14.50
C LYS A 142 10.44 -14.15 -14.35
N HIS A 143 11.25 -13.38 -15.09
CA HIS A 143 11.26 -11.91 -15.03
C HIS A 143 9.86 -11.29 -15.13
N TYR A 144 9.00 -11.77 -16.03
CA TYR A 144 7.66 -11.23 -16.20
C TYR A 144 6.69 -11.57 -15.04
N VAL A 145 6.95 -12.63 -14.27
CA VAL A 145 6.23 -12.94 -13.03
C VAL A 145 6.67 -11.98 -11.94
N ARG A 146 7.98 -11.78 -11.76
CA ARG A 146 8.54 -10.80 -10.82
C ARG A 146 8.02 -9.38 -11.09
N ARG A 147 7.96 -8.98 -12.37
CA ARG A 147 7.40 -7.68 -12.79
C ARG A 147 5.91 -7.57 -12.49
N ALA A 148 5.14 -8.64 -12.70
CA ALA A 148 3.71 -8.66 -12.39
C ALA A 148 3.47 -8.60 -10.86
N ALA A 149 4.28 -9.31 -10.06
CA ALA A 149 4.23 -9.28 -8.60
C ALA A 149 4.52 -7.88 -8.05
N ARG A 150 5.59 -7.24 -8.54
CA ARG A 150 5.91 -5.85 -8.21
C ARG A 150 4.76 -4.91 -8.55
N SER A 151 4.22 -5.03 -9.77
CA SER A 151 3.11 -4.19 -10.22
C SER A 151 1.85 -4.38 -9.36
N ALA A 152 1.54 -5.62 -8.94
CA ALA A 152 0.43 -5.90 -8.05
C ALA A 152 0.69 -5.29 -6.66
N ALA A 153 1.87 -5.51 -6.07
CA ALA A 153 2.22 -4.97 -4.75
C ALA A 153 2.16 -3.43 -4.73
N THR A 154 2.67 -2.74 -5.75
CA THR A 154 2.56 -1.28 -5.86
C THR A 154 1.10 -0.82 -5.92
N ALA A 155 0.27 -1.47 -6.74
CA ALA A 155 -1.15 -1.11 -6.86
C ALA A 155 -1.93 -1.38 -5.57
N ILE A 156 -1.64 -2.47 -4.87
CA ILE A 156 -2.29 -2.80 -3.58
C ILE A 156 -1.91 -1.77 -2.51
N ARG A 157 -0.64 -1.37 -2.43
CA ARG A 157 -0.19 -0.30 -1.51
C ARG A 157 -0.90 1.02 -1.82
N GLU A 158 -1.02 1.38 -3.09
CA GLU A 158 -1.70 2.61 -3.48
C GLU A 158 -3.21 2.54 -3.17
N ALA A 159 -3.86 1.40 -3.47
CA ALA A 159 -5.26 1.19 -3.11
C ALA A 159 -5.48 1.25 -1.59
N ARG A 160 -4.53 0.74 -0.79
CA ARG A 160 -4.55 0.87 0.67
C ARG A 160 -4.42 2.33 1.11
N ARG A 161 -3.47 3.07 0.53
CA ARG A 161 -3.27 4.51 0.81
C ARG A 161 -4.54 5.31 0.53
N LEU A 162 -5.19 5.06 -0.62
CA LEU A 162 -6.44 5.73 -1.00
C LEU A 162 -7.60 5.35 -0.06
N ALA A 163 -7.69 4.08 0.34
CA ALA A 163 -8.69 3.63 1.31
C ALA A 163 -8.49 4.25 2.70
N GLU A 164 -7.23 4.38 3.15
CA GLU A 164 -6.86 5.06 4.40
C GLU A 164 -7.14 6.56 4.31
N ALA A 165 -6.85 7.22 3.18
CA ALA A 165 -7.14 8.64 2.98
C ALA A 165 -8.65 8.94 2.93
N GLY A 166 -9.45 8.02 2.39
CA GLY A 166 -10.91 8.11 2.41
C GLY A 166 -11.55 7.77 3.77
N ALA A 167 -10.78 7.35 4.77
CA ALA A 167 -11.31 7.04 6.09
C ALA A 167 -11.67 8.33 6.85
N ILE A 168 -12.91 8.39 7.35
CA ILE A 168 -13.34 9.51 8.20
C ILE A 168 -12.61 9.43 9.54
N HIS A 169 -11.64 10.32 9.74
CA HIS A 169 -10.95 10.47 11.02
C HIS A 169 -11.79 11.32 11.98
N ARG A 170 -11.87 10.89 13.24
CA ARG A 170 -12.66 11.58 14.29
C ARG A 170 -11.77 12.14 15.37
N CYS A 171 -12.17 13.29 15.89
CA CYS A 171 -11.48 13.93 17.01
C CYS A 171 -11.57 13.01 18.25
N SER A 172 -10.45 12.78 18.90
CA SER A 172 -10.37 11.90 20.07
C SER A 172 -11.16 12.43 21.27
N GLN A 173 -11.36 13.76 21.36
CA GLN A 173 -12.10 14.42 22.43
C GLN A 173 -13.59 14.54 22.12
N CYS A 174 -13.96 15.20 21.02
CA CYS A 174 -15.35 15.54 20.72
C CYS A 174 -16.00 14.68 19.63
N GLN A 175 -15.28 13.69 19.07
CA GLN A 175 -15.78 12.74 18.06
C GLN A 175 -16.27 13.34 16.72
N ARG A 176 -16.13 14.66 16.54
CA ARG A 176 -16.43 15.34 15.27
C ARG A 176 -15.50 14.83 14.16
N PRO A 177 -15.97 14.73 12.90
CA PRO A 177 -15.08 14.44 11.78
C PRO A 177 -14.02 15.55 11.66
N VAL A 178 -12.78 15.13 11.47
CA VAL A 178 -11.61 15.99 11.34
C VAL A 178 -11.29 16.13 9.86
N SER A 179 -11.03 17.36 9.40
CA SER A 179 -10.65 17.59 8.00
C SER A 179 -9.27 17.02 7.68
N GLU A 180 -8.96 16.81 6.40
CA GLU A 180 -7.64 16.36 5.97
C GLU A 180 -6.54 17.34 6.42
N GLU A 181 -6.79 18.65 6.32
CA GLU A 181 -5.86 19.70 6.76
C GLU A 181 -5.62 19.70 8.28
N GLU A 182 -6.67 19.46 9.09
CA GLU A 182 -6.53 19.30 10.55
C GLU A 182 -5.70 18.05 10.86
N LEU A 183 -6.01 16.93 10.20
CA LEU A 183 -5.30 15.65 10.37
C LEU A 183 -3.82 15.75 10.01
N ASP A 184 -3.49 16.37 8.88
CA ASP A 184 -2.12 16.54 8.40
C ASP A 184 -1.29 17.42 9.34
N ARG A 185 -1.88 18.49 9.89
CA ARG A 185 -1.25 19.30 10.93
C ARG A 185 -0.96 18.48 12.19
N ARG A 186 -1.89 17.64 12.65
CA ARG A 186 -1.68 16.77 13.82
C ARG A 186 -0.62 15.70 13.56
N ARG A 187 -0.67 15.03 12.41
CA ARG A 187 0.31 14.02 12.00
C ARG A 187 1.72 14.60 11.91
N SER A 188 1.86 15.77 11.28
CA SER A 188 3.15 16.46 11.15
C SER A 188 3.72 16.89 12.51
N ALA A 189 2.86 17.21 13.48
CA ALA A 189 3.24 17.53 14.85
C ALA A 189 3.37 16.29 15.77
N PHE A 190 3.20 15.07 15.22
CA PHE A 190 3.15 13.80 15.97
C PHE A 190 2.15 13.81 17.14
N GLN A 191 1.04 14.53 16.98
CA GLN A 191 -0.03 14.66 17.99
C GLN A 191 -1.19 13.69 17.73
N PRO A 192 -1.99 13.35 18.75
CA PRO A 192 -3.24 12.61 18.56
C PRO A 192 -4.21 13.37 17.65
N VAL A 193 -5.15 12.63 17.05
CA VAL A 193 -6.17 13.20 16.16
C VAL A 193 -7.13 14.05 16.98
N PHE A 194 -6.92 15.36 16.96
CA PHE A 194 -7.81 16.37 17.54
C PHE A 194 -8.21 17.37 16.47
N CYS A 195 -9.46 17.82 16.54
CA CYS A 195 -9.88 18.98 15.77
C CYS A 195 -9.24 20.27 16.28
N ASP A 196 -9.30 21.34 15.50
CA ASP A 196 -8.72 22.64 15.89
C ASP A 196 -9.29 23.16 17.21
N GLY A 197 -10.62 23.09 17.42
CA GLY A 197 -11.25 23.56 18.66
C GLY A 197 -10.74 22.85 19.92
N CYS A 198 -10.73 21.51 19.92
CA CYS A 198 -10.23 20.76 21.07
C CYS A 198 -8.71 20.85 21.24
N PHE A 199 -7.97 21.07 20.15
CA PHE A 199 -6.53 21.28 20.22
C PHE A 199 -6.22 22.63 20.88
N ASP A 200 -6.91 23.70 20.46
CA ASP A 200 -6.72 25.05 21.01
C ASP A 200 -7.11 25.11 22.49
N GLU A 201 -8.19 24.44 22.92
CA GLU A 201 -8.58 24.35 24.34
C GLU A 201 -7.48 23.71 25.21
N VAL A 202 -6.95 22.56 24.80
CA VAL A 202 -5.86 21.87 25.54
C VAL A 202 -4.54 22.66 25.49
N PHE A 203 -4.31 23.40 24.41
CA PHE A 203 -3.12 24.25 24.27
C PHE A 203 -3.21 25.55 25.07
N LEU A 204 -4.41 26.13 25.19
CA LEU A 204 -4.70 27.30 26.02
C LEU A 204 -4.56 26.98 27.51
N GLU A 205 -5.03 25.82 27.98
CA GLU A 205 -4.85 25.39 29.37
C GLU A 205 -3.37 25.27 29.76
N ARG A 206 -2.51 24.73 28.86
CA ARG A 206 -1.06 24.62 29.11
C ARG A 206 -0.33 25.97 29.09
N ARG A 207 -0.76 26.93 28.26
CA ARG A 207 -0.18 28.29 28.21
C ARG A 207 -0.58 29.12 29.43
N ASN A 208 -1.82 28.98 29.89
CA ASN A 208 -2.33 29.69 31.05
C ASN A 208 -1.77 29.18 32.39
N PHE A 209 -1.08 28.04 32.41
CA PHE A 209 -0.37 27.59 33.62
C PHE A 209 0.71 28.58 34.05
N GLY A 210 1.42 29.22 33.10
CA GLY A 210 2.41 30.27 33.41
C GLY A 210 1.77 31.51 34.05
N THR A 211 0.69 32.01 33.44
CA THR A 211 -0.03 33.21 33.88
C THR A 211 -0.79 33.01 35.20
N ALA A 212 -1.34 31.81 35.43
CA ALA A 212 -2.01 31.47 36.68
C ALA A 212 -1.04 31.40 37.88
N VAL A 213 0.21 31.00 37.64
CA VAL A 213 1.27 30.98 38.67
C VAL A 213 1.74 32.39 39.02
N GLU A 214 1.81 33.33 38.05
CA GLU A 214 2.13 34.74 38.34
C GLU A 214 1.05 35.47 39.14
N LEU A 215 -0.23 35.17 38.91
CA LEU A 215 -1.37 35.79 39.62
C LEU A 215 -1.54 35.35 41.07
N ASN A 216 -0.89 34.25 41.49
CA ASN A 216 -0.97 33.70 42.85
C ASN A 216 0.17 34.15 43.78
N LYS A 217 1.01 35.12 43.39
CA LYS A 217 2.05 35.70 44.26
C LYS A 217 1.46 36.70 45.25
N THR A 218 0.84 36.21 46.32
CA THR A 218 0.10 37.04 47.28
C THR A 218 0.84 37.35 48.58
N ILE A 219 1.98 36.70 48.86
CA ILE A 219 2.63 36.77 50.18
C ILE A 219 3.83 37.72 50.14
N VAL A 220 3.84 38.73 51.01
CA VAL A 220 4.93 39.72 51.11
C VAL A 220 6.03 39.19 52.05
N ALA A 221 7.25 39.07 51.53
CA ALA A 221 8.45 38.75 52.33
C ALA A 221 9.00 39.99 53.04
N GLN A 222 9.84 39.79 54.06
CA GLN A 222 10.40 40.86 54.90
C GLN A 222 11.23 41.89 54.11
N ALA A 223 11.78 41.50 52.96
CA ALA A 223 12.49 42.35 52.02
C ALA A 223 11.59 43.09 51.00
N GLY A 224 10.27 42.95 51.09
CA GLY A 224 9.30 43.58 50.18
C GLY A 224 9.09 42.85 48.85
N THR A 225 9.66 41.66 48.67
CA THR A 225 9.47 40.79 47.50
C THR A 225 8.21 39.93 47.67
N LEU A 226 7.50 39.65 46.57
CA LEU A 226 6.33 38.77 46.58
C LEU A 226 6.77 37.32 46.40
N ALA A 227 6.44 36.47 47.38
CA ALA A 227 6.70 35.04 47.38
C ALA A 227 5.44 34.27 46.90
N PRO A 228 5.59 33.21 46.09
CA PRO A 228 4.48 32.36 45.65
C PRO A 228 3.91 31.46 46.77
N SER A 229 4.71 31.08 47.77
CA SER A 229 4.31 30.22 48.89
C SER A 229 4.92 30.65 50.24
N ASP A 230 4.36 30.14 51.35
CA ASP A 230 4.89 30.40 52.70
C ASP A 230 6.28 29.79 52.91
N GLY A 231 6.56 28.64 52.30
CA GLY A 231 7.88 28.01 52.35
C GLY A 231 8.95 28.82 51.63
N GLU A 232 8.65 29.31 50.42
CA GLU A 232 9.54 30.21 49.70
C GLU A 232 9.72 31.55 50.42
N ARG A 233 8.67 32.07 51.08
CA ARG A 233 8.79 33.24 51.95
C ARG A 233 9.79 33.00 53.08
N LEU A 234 9.72 31.87 53.79
CA LEU A 234 10.66 31.57 54.88
C LEU A 234 12.10 31.48 54.37
N ILE A 235 12.31 30.91 53.18
CA ILE A 235 13.63 30.84 52.53
C ILE A 235 14.10 32.26 52.18
N ALA A 236 13.24 33.07 51.56
CA ALA A 236 13.55 34.45 51.20
C ALA A 236 13.84 35.33 52.42
N ASP A 237 13.09 35.18 53.51
CA ASP A 237 13.29 35.87 54.79
C ASP A 237 14.66 35.46 55.40
N TRP A 238 14.98 34.17 55.38
CA TRP A 238 16.28 33.67 55.86
C TRP A 238 17.45 34.22 55.04
N LEU A 239 17.35 34.20 53.71
CA LEU A 239 18.39 34.74 52.82
C LEU A 239 18.59 36.24 53.05
N SER A 240 17.48 36.98 53.19
CA SER A 240 17.50 38.42 53.47
C SER A 240 18.16 38.72 54.82
N ALA A 241 17.84 37.96 55.87
CA ALA A 241 18.42 38.13 57.20
C ALA A 241 19.93 37.86 57.24
N HIS A 242 20.45 37.06 56.29
CA HIS A 242 21.88 36.75 56.16
C HIS A 242 22.59 37.62 55.09
N ASN A 243 21.93 38.66 54.58
CA ASN A 243 22.44 39.53 53.51
C ASN A 243 22.88 38.76 52.25
N ILE A 244 22.19 37.68 51.91
CA ILE A 244 22.45 36.91 50.69
C ILE A 244 21.54 37.44 49.58
N ALA A 245 22.13 37.93 48.48
CA ALA A 245 21.35 38.34 47.32
C ALA A 245 20.64 37.15 46.66
N TYR A 246 19.37 37.33 46.29
CA TYR A 246 18.58 36.34 45.58
C TYR A 246 17.61 36.99 44.59
N ARG A 247 17.11 36.18 43.64
CA ARG A 247 15.96 36.53 42.78
C ARG A 247 15.12 35.29 42.52
N TYR A 248 13.83 35.47 42.28
CA TYR A 248 12.97 34.41 41.74
C TYR A 248 13.31 34.22 40.25
N ASP A 249 13.53 32.98 39.80
CA ASP A 249 13.82 32.64 38.39
C ASP A 249 12.69 31.76 37.84
N GLU A 250 11.93 32.28 36.87
CA GLU A 250 10.81 31.51 36.30
C GLU A 250 11.19 30.69 35.07
N ARG A 251 12.47 30.70 34.70
CA ARG A 251 12.94 30.07 33.46
C ARG A 251 13.31 28.62 33.70
N TYR A 252 12.77 27.74 32.86
CA TYR A 252 13.20 26.34 32.80
C TYR A 252 14.70 26.24 32.51
N ARG A 253 15.40 25.39 33.27
CA ARG A 253 16.81 25.07 33.07
C ARG A 253 16.96 23.58 32.80
N ILE A 254 17.92 23.24 31.94
CA ILE A 254 18.28 21.84 31.70
C ILE A 254 19.50 21.55 32.58
N LEU A 255 19.27 20.84 33.68
CA LEU A 255 20.32 20.38 34.59
C LEU A 255 20.41 18.86 34.47
N SER A 256 21.59 18.34 34.09
CA SER A 256 21.83 16.89 33.98
C SER A 256 20.77 16.12 33.18
N GLY A 257 20.33 16.71 32.06
CA GLY A 257 19.32 16.10 31.17
C GLY A 257 17.87 16.23 31.61
N HIS A 258 17.59 16.88 32.75
CA HIS A 258 16.23 17.10 33.26
C HIS A 258 15.86 18.58 33.19
N ALA A 259 14.63 18.88 32.77
CA ALA A 259 14.08 20.24 32.83
C ALA A 259 13.60 20.52 34.25
N VAL A 260 14.33 21.37 34.98
CA VAL A 260 14.03 21.79 36.34
C VAL A 260 13.62 23.27 36.32
N ARG A 261 12.61 23.64 37.10
CA ARG A 261 12.17 25.04 37.27
C ARG A 261 12.52 25.46 38.71
N PRO A 262 13.73 25.99 38.95
CA PRO A 262 14.13 26.38 40.30
C PRO A 262 13.37 27.62 40.79
N ASP A 263 13.00 27.66 42.06
CA ASP A 263 12.21 28.75 42.62
C ASP A 263 13.05 30.00 42.91
N LEU A 264 14.27 29.82 43.45
CA LEU A 264 15.20 30.91 43.76
C LEU A 264 16.57 30.71 43.12
N TYR A 265 17.20 31.82 42.71
CA TYR A 265 18.57 31.88 42.23
C TYR A 265 19.40 32.84 43.07
N LEU A 266 20.56 32.37 43.53
CA LEU A 266 21.53 33.10 44.34
C LEU A 266 22.74 33.46 43.44
N PRO A 267 22.81 34.69 42.90
CA PRO A 267 23.84 35.09 41.95
C PRO A 267 25.27 35.00 42.51
N GLU A 268 25.44 35.24 43.81
CA GLU A 268 26.76 35.23 44.45
C GLU A 268 27.40 33.84 44.49
N PHE A 269 26.57 32.80 44.52
CA PHE A 269 27.01 31.40 44.66
C PHE A 269 26.75 30.57 43.39
N GLU A 270 26.20 31.19 42.35
CA GLU A 270 25.69 30.52 41.15
C GLU A 270 24.78 29.31 41.48
N LEU A 271 23.99 29.45 42.55
CA LEU A 271 23.24 28.36 43.16
C LEU A 271 21.74 28.53 42.91
N TYR A 272 21.07 27.42 42.60
CA TYR A 272 19.63 27.34 42.41
C TYR A 272 19.00 26.57 43.58
N ILE A 273 17.93 27.11 44.14
CA ILE A 273 17.12 26.49 45.19
C ILE A 273 15.76 26.15 44.60
N GLU A 274 15.34 24.91 44.78
CA GLU A 274 14.01 24.42 44.46
C GLU A 274 13.36 23.91 45.75
N TYR A 275 12.22 24.48 46.09
CA TYR A 275 11.46 24.16 47.28
C TYR A 275 10.33 23.20 46.92
N TRP A 276 10.42 21.97 47.45
CA TRP A 276 9.47 20.89 47.17
C TRP A 276 8.35 20.75 48.21
N GLY A 277 8.18 21.71 49.12
CA GLY A 277 7.19 21.61 50.18
C GLY A 277 5.79 22.02 49.73
N THR A 278 4.79 21.22 50.10
CA THR A 278 3.35 21.48 49.93
C THR A 278 2.82 22.49 50.94
#